data_AF-A0A8S9RN22-F1
#
_entry.id   AF-A0A8S9RN22-F1
#
_cell.length_a   1.000
_cell.length_b   1.000
_cell.length_c   1.000
_cell.angle_alpha   90.00
_cell.angle_beta   90.00
_cell.angle_gamma   90.00
#
_symmetry.space_group_name_H-M   'P 1'
#
loop_
_entity.id
_entity.type
_entity.pdbx_description
1 polymer ?
#
loop_
_entity_poly.entity_id
_entity_poly.type
_entity_poly.pdbx_seq_one_letter_code
_entity_poly.pdbx_strand_id
1 'polypeptide(L)'
;MSKLEIFYSCSTSEHLVESQTTGETFLIKWYRKTTRSFLDMPKMKTEALLVFKLDEKGNAVYTEDIGDLVIFLSRAEPFCVPASSFPGMYPNRVEIFDVDEIGSVNLATGTVSTKNSTHMAPYYIPPQNIEH
;
A
#
# COMPACT_ATOMS: atom_id res chain seq x y z
N MET A 1 -16.40 -13.10 7.58
CA MET A 1 -16.38 -11.79 8.26
C MET A 1 -16.82 -10.74 7.28
N SER A 2 -17.67 -9.80 7.71
CA SER A 2 -18.02 -8.63 6.92
C SER A 2 -16.84 -7.66 6.85
N LYS A 3 -16.80 -6.76 5.85
CA LYS A 3 -15.76 -5.73 5.70
C LYS A 3 -15.63 -4.85 6.95
N LEU A 4 -16.74 -4.64 7.66
CA LEU A 4 -16.79 -3.86 8.90
C LEU A 4 -16.08 -4.57 10.08
N GLU A 5 -16.27 -5.89 10.22
CA GLU A 5 -15.64 -6.69 11.28
C GLU A 5 -14.11 -6.75 11.12
N ILE A 6 -13.62 -6.70 9.88
CA ILE A 6 -12.19 -6.61 9.58
C ILE A 6 -11.64 -5.31 10.19
N PHE A 7 -12.27 -4.16 9.92
CA PHE A 7 -11.78 -2.87 10.37
C PHE A 7 -11.71 -2.73 11.90
N TYR A 8 -12.68 -3.27 12.64
CA TYR A 8 -12.66 -3.20 14.11
C TYR A 8 -11.61 -4.10 14.77
N SER A 9 -11.17 -5.16 14.09
CA SER A 9 -10.22 -6.13 14.66
C SER A 9 -8.78 -5.96 14.20
N CYS A 10 -8.50 -4.98 13.33
CA CYS A 10 -7.18 -4.72 12.78
C CYS A 10 -6.52 -3.49 13.41
N SER A 11 -5.20 -3.54 13.52
CA SER A 11 -4.39 -2.34 13.68
C SER A 11 -4.41 -1.57 12.36
N THR A 12 -4.68 -0.27 12.42
CA THR A 12 -4.74 0.60 11.23
C THR A 12 -3.59 1.60 11.26
N SER A 13 -2.91 1.75 10.14
CA SER A 13 -1.96 2.84 9.90
C SER A 13 -2.40 3.69 8.72
N GLU A 14 -2.07 4.97 8.74
CA GLU A 14 -2.46 5.93 7.71
C GLU A 14 -1.22 6.54 7.09
N HIS A 15 -1.20 6.65 5.76
CA HIS A 15 -0.07 7.17 4.99
C HIS A 15 -0.61 8.16 3.96
N LEU A 16 -0.01 9.35 3.90
CA LEU A 16 -0.33 10.34 2.87
C LEU A 16 0.78 10.32 1.81
N VAL A 17 0.42 10.24 0.54
CA VAL A 17 1.36 10.06 -0.57
C VAL A 17 0.98 10.97 -1.72
N GLU A 18 1.93 11.76 -2.19
CA GLU A 18 1.78 12.60 -3.38
C GLU A 18 2.40 11.93 -4.60
N SER A 19 1.69 11.97 -5.72
CA SER A 19 2.20 11.66 -7.04
C SER A 19 2.78 12.93 -7.66
N GLN A 20 4.10 13.05 -7.71
CA GLN A 20 4.75 14.22 -8.28
C GLN A 20 4.46 14.39 -9.79
N THR A 21 4.18 13.30 -10.51
CA THR A 21 3.91 13.33 -11.95
C THR A 21 2.50 13.78 -12.29
N THR A 22 1.52 13.54 -11.41
CA THR A 22 0.11 13.92 -11.65
C THR A 22 -0.39 15.04 -10.75
N GLY A 23 0.35 15.38 -9.69
CA GLY A 23 -0.08 16.30 -8.62
C GLY A 23 -1.19 15.74 -7.73
N GLU A 24 -1.58 14.47 -7.92
CA GLU A 24 -2.62 13.84 -7.11
C GLU A 24 -2.06 13.41 -5.75
N THR A 25 -2.86 13.60 -4.70
CA THR A 25 -2.52 13.12 -3.35
C THR A 25 -3.48 12.04 -2.91
N PHE A 26 -2.94 11.00 -2.27
CA PHE A 26 -3.67 9.84 -1.82
C PHE A 26 -3.47 9.63 -0.31
N LEU A 27 -4.57 9.40 0.41
CA LEU A 27 -4.56 8.87 1.76
C LEU A 27 -4.76 7.36 1.70
N ILE A 28 -3.83 6.61 2.27
CA ILE A 28 -3.90 5.15 2.35
C ILE A 28 -4.23 4.77 3.79
N LYS A 29 -5.27 3.95 3.96
CA LYS A 29 -5.57 3.27 5.24
C LYS A 29 -5.18 1.81 5.12
N TRP A 30 -4.19 1.41 5.90
CA TRP A 30 -3.61 0.08 5.86
C TRP A 30 -3.97 -0.71 7.11
N TYR A 31 -4.79 -1.75 6.93
CA TYR A 31 -5.35 -2.59 7.99
C TYR A 31 -4.59 -3.89 8.10
N ARG A 32 -4.03 -4.14 9.28
CA ARG A 32 -3.13 -5.26 9.53
C ARG A 32 -3.51 -6.00 10.79
N LYS A 33 -3.27 -7.30 10.79
CA LYS A 33 -3.57 -8.16 11.92
C LYS A 33 -2.41 -9.11 12.18
N THR A 34 -2.21 -9.43 13.45
CA THR A 34 -1.25 -10.44 13.84
C THR A 34 -1.77 -11.82 13.46
N THR A 35 -1.02 -12.52 12.63
CA THR A 35 -1.23 -13.95 12.38
C THR A 35 -0.62 -14.74 13.53
N ARG A 36 -1.45 -15.58 14.17
CA ARG A 36 -0.97 -16.49 15.21
C ARG A 36 -0.49 -17.77 14.53
N SER A 37 0.82 -18.00 14.55
CA SER A 37 1.39 -19.32 14.29
C SER A 37 1.65 -20.00 15.63
N PHE A 38 1.37 -21.29 15.74
CA PHE A 38 1.71 -22.08 16.93
C PHE A 38 3.21 -22.42 16.99
N LEU A 39 3.93 -22.26 15.88
CA LEU A 39 5.33 -22.67 15.71
C LEU A 39 6.28 -21.47 15.54
N ASP A 40 5.78 -20.31 15.12
CA ASP A 40 6.58 -19.12 14.83
C ASP A 40 6.19 -17.92 15.68
N MET A 41 7.11 -16.96 15.79
CA MET A 41 6.81 -15.62 16.31
C MET A 41 5.62 -15.01 15.57
N PRO A 42 4.67 -14.36 16.26
CA PRO A 42 3.51 -13.74 15.62
C PRO A 42 3.96 -12.69 14.60
N LYS A 43 3.42 -12.77 13.37
CA LYS A 43 3.76 -11.85 12.27
C LYS A 43 2.58 -10.97 11.90
N MET A 44 2.84 -9.71 11.61
CA MET A 44 1.82 -8.81 11.08
C MET A 44 1.54 -9.14 9.62
N LYS A 45 0.26 -9.18 9.26
CA LYS A 45 -0.20 -9.45 7.90
C LYS A 45 -1.25 -8.41 7.49
N THR A 46 -1.21 -8.03 6.23
CA THR A 46 -2.19 -7.17 5.58
C THR A 46 -3.51 -7.92 5.42
N GLU A 47 -4.57 -7.36 5.99
CA GLU A 47 -5.94 -7.86 5.83
C GLU A 47 -6.69 -7.05 4.77
N ALA A 48 -6.47 -5.74 4.75
CA ALA A 48 -7.05 -4.85 3.76
C ALA A 48 -6.22 -3.58 3.61
N LEU A 49 -6.34 -2.94 2.46
CA LEU A 49 -5.78 -1.62 2.20
C LEU A 49 -6.80 -0.84 1.38
N LEU A 50 -7.09 0.39 1.81
CA LEU A 50 -7.99 1.29 1.12
C LEU A 50 -7.23 2.55 0.71
N VAL A 51 -7.53 3.05 -0.47
CA VAL A 51 -6.96 4.28 -1.01
C VAL A 51 -8.06 5.32 -1.16
N PHE A 52 -7.76 6.54 -0.75
CA PHE A 52 -8.63 7.69 -0.89
C PHE A 52 -7.87 8.77 -1.64
N LYS A 53 -8.43 9.26 -2.75
CA LYS A 53 -7.89 10.40 -3.48
C LYS A 53 -8.37 11.70 -2.82
N LEU A 54 -7.46 12.65 -2.61
CA LEU A 54 -7.83 13.97 -2.11
C LEU A 54 -8.45 14.78 -3.26
N ASP A 55 -9.61 15.39 -3.01
CA ASP A 55 -10.21 16.37 -3.91
C ASP A 55 -9.56 17.76 -3.75
N GLU A 56 -9.94 18.71 -4.60
CA GLU A 56 -9.43 20.09 -4.60
C GLU A 56 -9.69 20.84 -3.27
N LYS A 57 -10.63 20.36 -2.46
CA LYS A 57 -10.96 20.93 -1.14
C LYS A 57 -10.26 20.20 0.00
N GLY A 58 -9.45 19.19 -0.29
CA GLY A 58 -8.74 18.36 0.67
C GLY A 58 -9.59 17.24 1.28
N ASN A 59 -10.77 16.92 0.73
CA ASN A 59 -11.57 15.79 1.21
C ASN A 59 -11.02 14.48 0.65
N ALA A 60 -10.89 13.47 1.51
CA ALA A 60 -10.47 12.14 1.11
C ALA A 60 -11.67 11.34 0.57
N VAL A 61 -11.67 11.06 -0.74
CA VAL A 61 -12.71 10.29 -1.44
C VAL A 61 -12.19 8.91 -1.80
N TYR A 62 -12.88 7.86 -1.35
CA TYR A 62 -12.48 6.48 -1.63
C TYR A 62 -12.37 6.23 -3.14
N THR A 63 -11.30 5.53 -3.55
CA THR A 63 -11.10 5.11 -4.94
C THR A 63 -10.57 3.68 -5.02
N GLU A 64 -11.00 2.98 -6.07
CA GLU A 64 -10.51 1.65 -6.48
C GLU A 64 -9.60 1.75 -7.71
N ASP A 65 -9.38 2.97 -8.19
CA ASP A 65 -8.59 3.27 -9.37
C ASP A 65 -7.72 4.52 -9.16
N ILE A 66 -6.41 4.34 -9.29
CA ILE A 66 -5.40 5.41 -9.30
C ILE A 66 -4.74 5.56 -10.68
N GLY A 67 -5.32 4.95 -11.73
CA GLY A 67 -4.82 5.00 -13.09
C GLY A 67 -3.50 4.25 -13.25
N ASP A 68 -2.56 4.86 -13.98
CA ASP A 68 -1.24 4.27 -14.25
C ASP A 68 -0.32 4.22 -13.02
N LEU A 69 -0.75 4.71 -11.86
CA LEU A 69 0.12 4.87 -10.69
C LEU A 69 0.32 3.56 -9.91
N VAL A 70 1.46 3.50 -9.22
CA VAL A 70 1.80 2.50 -8.20
C VAL A 70 2.31 3.22 -6.95
N ILE A 71 1.74 2.86 -5.81
CA ILE A 71 2.15 3.40 -4.51
C ILE A 71 3.05 2.37 -3.81
N PHE A 72 4.14 2.84 -3.22
CA PHE A 72 5.10 2.01 -2.49
C PHE A 72 5.03 2.30 -0.99
N LEU A 73 4.66 1.30 -0.20
CA LEU A 73 4.67 1.34 1.25
C LEU A 73 5.83 0.49 1.78
N SER A 74 6.68 1.12 2.59
CA SER A 74 7.75 0.42 3.31
C SER A 74 8.03 1.06 4.66
N ARG A 75 9.15 0.72 5.30
CA ARG A 75 9.62 1.45 6.49
C ARG A 75 10.24 2.81 6.19
N ALA A 76 10.42 3.15 4.92
CA ALA A 76 10.79 4.49 4.48
C ALA A 76 9.53 5.35 4.22
N GLU A 77 9.73 6.61 3.88
CA GLU A 77 8.64 7.49 3.43
C GLU A 77 7.97 6.88 2.18
N PRO A 78 6.63 6.78 2.16
CA PRO A 78 5.91 6.21 1.04
C PRO A 78 5.96 7.14 -0.17
N PHE A 79 6.00 6.56 -1.37
CA PHE A 79 6.07 7.32 -2.61
C PHE A 79 5.20 6.71 -3.70
N CYS A 80 4.92 7.50 -4.73
CA CYS A 80 4.06 7.12 -5.85
C CYS A 80 4.76 7.40 -7.17
N VAL A 81 4.69 6.47 -8.12
CA VAL A 81 5.28 6.61 -9.46
C VAL A 81 4.36 6.05 -10.54
N PRO A 82 4.49 6.48 -11.80
CA PRO A 82 3.83 5.82 -12.92
C PRO A 82 4.39 4.41 -13.14
N ALA A 83 3.51 3.42 -13.31
CA ALA A 83 3.89 2.06 -13.67
C ALA A 83 4.57 2.03 -15.04
N SER A 84 4.09 2.85 -15.98
CA SER A 84 4.65 2.94 -17.33
C SER A 84 6.13 3.39 -17.36
N SER A 85 6.62 4.05 -16.32
CA SER A 85 8.03 4.45 -16.19
C SER A 85 8.98 3.28 -15.89
N PHE A 86 8.47 2.11 -15.50
CA PHE A 86 9.30 0.98 -15.06
C PHE A 86 8.87 -0.35 -15.69
N PRO A 87 9.77 -1.06 -16.39
CA PRO A 87 9.46 -2.36 -16.98
C PRO A 87 8.98 -3.38 -15.92
N GLY A 88 7.85 -4.04 -16.19
CA GLY A 88 7.31 -5.10 -15.33
C GLY A 88 6.50 -4.61 -14.13
N MET A 89 6.24 -3.32 -14.00
CA MET A 89 5.27 -2.80 -13.04
C MET A 89 3.84 -2.94 -13.55
N TYR A 90 2.91 -3.14 -12.61
CA TYR A 90 1.48 -3.21 -12.90
C TYR A 90 0.79 -1.99 -12.28
N PRO A 91 0.00 -1.24 -13.08
CA PRO A 91 -0.69 -0.05 -12.60
C PRO A 91 -1.81 -0.41 -11.61
N ASN A 92 -2.33 0.62 -10.94
CA ASN A 92 -3.44 0.53 -10.00
C ASN A 92 -3.18 -0.43 -8.83
N ARG A 93 -2.00 -0.30 -8.21
CA ARG A 93 -1.53 -1.17 -7.14
C ARG A 93 -0.84 -0.41 -6.01
N VAL A 94 -0.81 -1.08 -4.86
CA VAL A 94 0.05 -0.69 -3.73
C VAL A 94 1.03 -1.82 -3.45
N GLU A 95 2.32 -1.55 -3.62
CA GLU A 95 3.41 -2.45 -3.28
C GLU A 95 3.76 -2.29 -1.80
N ILE A 96 3.94 -3.42 -1.11
CA ILE A 96 4.16 -3.50 0.33
C ILE A 96 5.49 -4.20 0.57
N PHE A 97 6.35 -3.56 1.34
CA PHE A 97 7.58 -4.16 1.84
C PHE A 97 7.83 -3.77 3.29
N ASP A 98 7.55 -4.69 4.20
CA ASP A 98 7.67 -4.48 5.64
C ASP A 98 8.45 -5.63 6.32
N VAL A 99 8.73 -5.49 7.62
CA VAL A 99 9.57 -6.41 8.40
C VAL A 99 9.15 -7.86 8.22
N ASP A 100 7.86 -8.16 8.25
CA ASP A 100 7.36 -9.55 8.21
C ASP A 100 6.50 -9.87 6.99
N GLU A 101 6.50 -8.97 5.99
CA GLU A 101 5.57 -9.07 4.87
C GLU A 101 6.11 -8.41 3.60
N ILE A 102 5.95 -9.10 2.47
CA ILE A 102 6.18 -8.54 1.14
C ILE A 102 5.04 -8.92 0.20
N GLY A 103 4.66 -8.03 -0.70
CA GLY A 103 3.68 -8.31 -1.74
C GLY A 103 2.97 -7.06 -2.21
N SER A 104 1.77 -7.23 -2.77
CA SER A 104 1.03 -6.12 -3.37
C SER A 104 -0.48 -6.23 -3.11
N VAL A 105 -1.17 -5.10 -3.15
CA VAL A 105 -2.63 -5.01 -3.20
C VAL A 105 -3.06 -4.47 -4.56
N ASN A 106 -3.95 -5.20 -5.25
CA ASN A 106 -4.62 -4.72 -6.46
C ASN A 106 -5.88 -3.93 -6.05
N LEU A 107 -5.98 -2.67 -6.44
CA LEU A 107 -7.05 -1.78 -5.98
C LEU A 107 -8.39 -2.06 -6.69
N ALA A 108 -8.36 -2.41 -7.98
CA ALA A 108 -9.55 -2.74 -8.75
C ALA A 108 -10.30 -3.96 -8.20
N THR A 109 -9.57 -4.96 -7.69
CA THR A 109 -10.16 -6.19 -7.15
C THR A 109 -10.14 -6.27 -5.63
N GLY A 110 -9.47 -5.34 -4.96
CA GLY A 110 -9.16 -5.41 -3.52
C GLY A 110 -8.31 -6.62 -3.13
N THR A 111 -7.68 -7.31 -4.09
CA THR A 111 -6.95 -8.55 -3.83
C THR A 111 -5.63 -8.28 -3.13
N VAL A 112 -5.48 -8.82 -1.93
CA VAL A 112 -4.23 -8.80 -1.15
C VAL A 112 -3.38 -10.02 -1.51
N SER A 113 -2.24 -9.79 -2.14
CA SER A 113 -1.29 -10.84 -2.54
C SER A 113 0.03 -10.66 -1.79
N THR A 114 0.03 -10.99 -0.49
CA THR A 114 1.21 -10.87 0.38
C THR A 114 1.69 -12.22 0.91
N LYS A 115 2.98 -12.29 1.24
CA LYS A 115 3.63 -13.44 1.86
C LYS A 115 4.34 -13.00 3.13
N ASN A 116 4.28 -13.82 4.16
CA ASN A 116 5.02 -13.57 5.38
C ASN A 116 6.48 -14.00 5.22
N SER A 117 7.40 -13.06 5.34
CA SER A 117 8.85 -13.28 5.28
C SER A 117 9.53 -12.20 6.11
N THR A 118 10.55 -12.58 6.88
CA THR A 118 11.21 -11.63 7.77
C THR A 118 12.39 -10.98 7.07
N HIS A 119 12.38 -9.64 7.00
CA HIS A 119 13.33 -8.82 6.25
C HIS A 119 14.05 -7.84 7.18
N MET A 120 15.38 -7.83 7.10
CA MET A 120 16.22 -6.94 7.92
C MET A 120 16.24 -5.48 7.42
N ALA A 121 16.00 -5.28 6.13
CA ALA A 121 16.02 -3.97 5.48
C ALA A 121 14.81 -3.79 4.54
N PRO A 122 13.58 -3.68 5.08
CA PRO A 122 12.35 -3.54 4.30
C PRO A 122 12.13 -2.08 3.89
N TYR A 123 12.97 -1.60 2.98
CA TYR A 123 12.96 -0.21 2.50
C TYR A 123 12.82 -0.17 0.99
N TYR A 124 11.80 0.53 0.51
CA TYR A 124 11.80 1.02 -0.86
C TYR A 124 12.48 2.39 -0.89
N ILE A 125 13.34 2.60 -1.88
CA ILE A 125 14.02 3.87 -2.10
C ILE A 125 13.40 4.47 -3.36
N PRO A 126 12.87 5.70 -3.30
CA PRO A 126 12.27 6.33 -4.46
C PRO A 126 13.32 6.48 -5.57
N PRO A 127 12.94 6.23 -6.83
CA PRO A 127 13.83 6.44 -7.96
C PRO A 127 14.23 7.92 -8.03
N GLN A 128 15.51 8.19 -8.27
CA GLN A 128 16.08 9.54 -8.21
C GLN A 128 15.91 10.32 -9.53
N ASN A 129 15.65 9.63 -10.63
CA ASN A 129 15.58 10.20 -11.99
C ASN A 129 14.28 9.76 -12.69
N ILE A 130 13.11 10.14 -12.18
CA ILE A 130 11.89 10.02 -12.97
C ILE A 130 11.83 11.26 -13.86
N GLU A 131 11.81 11.07 -15.17
CA GLU A 131 11.48 12.18 -16.09
C GLU A 131 10.01 12.53 -15.87
N HIS A 132 9.76 13.79 -15.50
CA HIS A 132 8.43 14.35 -15.25
C HIS A 132 7.85 14.98 -16.52
#